data_AF-A0A1M5LB00-F1
#
_entry.id   AF-A0A1M5LB00-F1
#
_cell.length_a   1.000
_cell.length_b   1.000
_cell.length_c   1.000
_cell.angle_alpha   90.00
_cell.angle_beta   90.00
_cell.angle_gamma   90.00
#
_symmetry.space_group_name_H-M   'P 1'
#
loop_
_entity.id
_entity.type
_entity.pdbx_description
1 polymer ?
#
loop_
_entity_poly.entity_id
_entity_poly.type
_entity_poly.pdbx_seq_one_letter_code
_entity_poly.pdbx_strand_id
1 'polypeptide(L)'
;MRKTSKSPGEKIVRDIKRATRKQYSAEEKIRIVLDGLRGEDSIAELCRREGISQGVYYKWSKDFMEAGKKRLAGDTAREATTDEVKDLRREARDLKEVVAEQTLELRLLKKSMIAPSRQIALQSPAGQWMGTTTNEVLCI
;
A
#
# COMPACT_ATOMS: atom_id res chain seq x y z
N MET A 1 22.28 44.09 19.47
CA MET A 1 21.28 43.22 20.17
C MET A 1 21.73 42.98 21.60
N ARG A 2 21.05 43.51 22.62
CA ARG A 2 21.38 43.23 24.03
C ARG A 2 20.93 41.80 24.37
N LYS A 3 21.87 40.91 24.69
CA LYS A 3 21.58 39.62 25.32
C LYS A 3 21.37 39.89 26.82
N THR A 4 20.13 39.90 27.28
CA THR A 4 19.85 39.89 28.72
C THR A 4 20.17 38.48 29.24
N SER A 5 21.24 38.36 30.03
CA SER A 5 21.53 37.14 30.77
C SER A 5 20.44 36.99 31.84
N LYS A 6 19.59 35.96 31.70
CA LYS A 6 18.54 35.69 32.69
C LYS A 6 19.16 35.50 34.06
N SER A 7 18.72 36.29 35.04
CA SER A 7 19.31 36.28 36.37
C SER A 7 19.13 34.91 37.03
N PRO A 8 19.98 34.52 38.00
CA PRO A 8 19.79 33.29 38.77
C PRO A 8 18.38 33.21 39.39
N GLY A 9 17.82 34.33 39.85
CA GLY A 9 16.45 34.39 40.39
C GLY A 9 15.38 34.07 39.34
N GLU A 10 15.52 34.54 38.09
CA GLU A 10 14.59 34.22 37.01
C GLU A 10 14.66 32.74 36.56
N LYS A 11 15.78 32.07 36.80
CA LYS A 11 15.90 30.62 36.60
C LYS A 11 15.12 29.89 37.68
N ILE A 12 15.38 30.20 38.95
CA ILE A 12 14.70 29.60 40.11
C ILE A 12 13.18 29.75 40.02
N VAL A 13 12.66 30.96 39.70
CA VAL A 13 11.22 31.19 39.56
C VAL A 13 10.62 30.34 38.42
N ARG A 14 11.33 30.16 37.31
CA ARG A 14 10.87 29.28 36.21
C ARG A 14 10.86 27.82 36.62
N ASP A 15 11.86 27.38 37.37
CA ASP A 15 11.98 26.00 37.81
C ASP A 15 10.89 25.67 38.83
N ILE A 16 10.62 26.57 39.79
CA ILE A 16 9.49 26.46 40.72
C ILE A 16 8.17 26.38 39.94
N LYS A 17 7.91 27.32 39.01
CA LYS A 17 6.69 27.32 38.18
C LYS A 17 6.55 26.05 37.33
N ARG A 18 7.66 25.43 36.93
CA ARG A 18 7.65 24.18 36.17
C ARG A 18 7.35 22.99 37.07
N ALA A 19 7.94 22.96 38.27
CA ALA A 19 7.76 21.90 39.25
C ALA A 19 6.34 21.90 39.85
N THR A 20 5.75 23.08 40.09
CA THR A 20 4.40 23.21 40.67
C THR A 20 3.27 23.22 39.63
N ARG A 21 3.60 23.06 38.34
CA ARG A 21 2.58 23.02 37.28
C ARG A 21 1.70 21.79 37.45
N LYS A 22 0.38 22.02 37.57
CA LYS A 22 -0.62 20.94 37.52
C LYS A 22 -0.46 20.13 36.22
N GLN A 23 -0.27 18.83 36.38
CA GLN A 23 -0.24 17.88 35.27
C GLN A 23 -1.64 17.34 35.06
N TYR A 24 -2.09 17.35 33.82
CA TYR A 24 -3.39 16.81 33.43
C TYR A 24 -3.15 15.49 32.69
N SER A 25 -3.88 14.44 33.08
CA SER A 25 -3.83 13.17 32.35
C SER A 25 -4.44 13.31 30.95
N ALA A 26 -4.27 12.31 30.09
CA ALA A 26 -4.91 12.33 28.78
C ALA A 26 -6.45 12.28 28.91
N GLU A 27 -6.94 11.46 29.83
CA GLU A 27 -8.36 11.25 30.13
C GLU A 27 -9.02 12.53 30.64
N GLU A 28 -8.38 13.26 31.55
CA GLU A 28 -8.88 14.56 32.02
C GLU A 28 -8.99 15.59 30.89
N LYS A 29 -7.96 15.68 30.04
CA LYS A 29 -8.01 16.60 28.89
C LYS A 29 -9.16 16.26 27.96
N ILE A 30 -9.37 14.97 27.70
CA ILE A 30 -10.46 14.49 26.84
C ILE A 30 -11.82 14.85 27.47
N ARG A 31 -12.02 14.57 28.77
CA ARG A 31 -13.26 14.95 29.48
C ARG A 31 -13.58 16.43 29.32
N ILE A 32 -12.59 17.30 29.60
CA ILE A 32 -12.77 18.75 29.54
C ILE A 32 -13.08 19.21 28.10
N VAL A 33 -12.39 18.66 27.10
CA VAL A 33 -12.66 18.99 25.69
C VAL A 33 -14.08 18.58 25.29
N LEU A 34 -14.53 17.39 25.70
CA LEU A 34 -15.88 16.91 25.39
C LEU A 34 -16.97 17.75 26.08
N ASP A 35 -16.77 18.14 27.34
CA ASP A 35 -17.70 19.01 28.07
C ASP A 35 -17.84 20.38 27.35
N GLY A 36 -16.72 20.94 26.89
CA GLY A 36 -16.73 22.20 26.13
C GLY A 36 -17.38 22.06 24.75
N LEU A 37 -17.33 20.88 24.12
CA LEU A 37 -18.01 20.60 22.85
C LEU A 37 -19.52 20.35 23.03
N ARG A 38 -19.97 19.88 24.19
CA ARG A 38 -21.42 19.76 24.49
C ARG A 38 -22.11 21.12 24.55
N GLY A 39 -21.40 22.16 24.97
CA GLY A 39 -21.92 23.53 24.99
C GLY A 39 -22.94 23.79 26.11
N GLU A 40 -22.94 23.00 27.18
CA GLU A 40 -23.80 23.21 28.36
C GLU A 40 -23.41 24.47 29.14
N ASP A 41 -22.10 24.66 29.35
CA ASP A 41 -21.50 25.84 29.97
C ASP A 41 -20.77 26.69 28.92
N SER A 42 -20.60 27.99 29.17
CA SER A 42 -19.66 28.76 28.36
C SER A 42 -18.21 28.25 28.56
N ILE A 43 -17.38 28.30 27.52
CA ILE A 43 -15.97 27.89 27.61
C ILE A 43 -15.23 28.64 28.73
N ALA A 44 -15.63 29.88 29.02
CA ALA A 44 -15.09 30.67 30.12
C ALA A 44 -15.41 30.08 31.50
N GLU A 45 -16.64 29.61 31.71
CA GLU A 45 -17.07 28.98 32.97
C GLU A 45 -16.39 27.63 33.16
N LEU A 46 -16.36 26.80 32.11
CA LEU A 46 -15.65 25.53 32.12
C LEU A 46 -14.17 25.70 32.49
N CYS A 47 -13.49 26.68 31.89
CA CYS A 47 -12.09 26.96 32.18
C CYS A 47 -11.87 27.40 33.64
N ARG A 48 -12.77 28.19 34.22
CA ARG A 48 -12.71 28.58 35.64
C ARG A 48 -12.92 27.40 36.57
N ARG A 49 -13.89 26.53 36.28
CA ARG A 49 -14.21 25.32 37.07
C ARG A 49 -13.06 24.32 37.08
N GLU A 50 -12.44 24.10 35.93
CA GLU A 50 -11.37 23.11 35.77
C GLU A 50 -9.97 23.66 36.12
N GLY A 51 -9.85 24.98 36.34
CA GLY A 51 -8.59 25.65 36.68
C GLY A 51 -7.60 25.73 35.51
N ILE A 52 -8.12 25.89 34.29
CA ILE A 52 -7.33 26.04 33.06
C ILE A 52 -7.56 27.41 32.42
N SER A 53 -6.62 27.85 31.58
CA SER A 53 -6.86 29.02 30.73
C SER A 53 -7.57 28.60 29.45
N GLN A 54 -8.36 29.52 28.88
CA GLN A 54 -9.04 29.29 27.59
C GLN A 54 -8.06 28.93 26.46
N GLY A 55 -6.86 29.52 26.46
CA GLY A 55 -5.82 29.18 25.48
C GLY A 55 -5.36 27.72 25.57
N VAL A 56 -5.30 27.16 26.78
CA VAL A 56 -4.99 25.73 26.98
C VAL A 56 -6.13 24.86 26.47
N TYR A 57 -7.38 25.22 26.78
CA TYR A 57 -8.57 24.53 26.27
C TYR A 57 -8.57 24.47 24.74
N TYR A 58 -8.45 25.62 24.07
CA TYR A 58 -8.51 25.67 22.60
C TYR A 58 -7.36 24.89 21.95
N LYS A 59 -6.18 24.88 22.57
CA LYS A 59 -5.08 24.04 22.13
C LYS A 59 -5.46 22.57 22.18
N TRP A 60 -5.97 22.09 23.32
CA TRP A 60 -6.37 20.69 23.47
C TRP A 60 -7.53 20.30 22.55
N SER A 61 -8.53 21.17 22.40
CA SER A 61 -9.67 20.94 21.49
C SER A 61 -9.20 20.82 20.04
N LYS A 62 -8.27 21.69 19.60
CA LYS A 62 -7.67 21.59 18.28
C LYS A 62 -6.91 20.29 18.10
N ASP A 63 -5.99 19.97 19.03
CA ASP A 63 -5.16 18.76 18.96
C ASP A 63 -6.04 17.49 18.91
N PHE A 64 -7.12 17.45 19.70
CA PHE A 64 -8.08 16.36 19.75
C PHE A 64 -8.82 16.19 18.40
N MET A 65 -9.34 17.28 17.83
CA MET A 65 -10.05 17.24 16.55
C MET A 65 -9.12 16.88 15.39
N GLU A 66 -7.88 17.37 15.39
CA GLU A 66 -6.88 17.07 14.37
C GLU A 66 -6.49 15.59 14.40
N ALA A 67 -6.26 15.04 15.59
CA ALA A 67 -6.00 13.61 15.77
C ALA A 67 -7.18 12.74 15.30
N GLY A 68 -8.41 13.12 15.66
CA GLY A 68 -9.62 12.43 15.21
C GLY A 68 -9.78 12.44 13.69
N LYS A 69 -9.62 13.60 13.06
CA LYS A 69 -9.66 13.75 11.59
C LYS A 69 -8.60 12.89 10.90
N LYS A 70 -7.36 12.91 11.39
CA LYS A 70 -6.26 12.13 10.81
C LYS A 70 -6.51 10.63 10.87
N ARG A 71 -7.07 10.13 11.99
CA ARG A 71 -7.42 8.72 12.13
C ARG A 71 -8.49 8.31 11.12
N LEU A 72 -9.56 9.10 11.02
CA LEU A 72 -10.67 8.85 10.10
C LEU A 72 -10.22 8.89 8.63
N ALA A 73 -9.42 9.88 8.23
CA ALA A 73 -8.86 9.93 6.88
C ALA A 73 -7.99 8.70 6.56
N GLY A 74 -7.23 8.20 7.54
CA GLY A 74 -6.44 6.98 7.39
C GLY A 74 -7.28 5.71 7.26
N ASP A 75 -8.43 5.63 7.94
CA ASP A 75 -9.37 4.52 7.77
C ASP A 75 -10.05 4.57 6.40
N THR A 76 -10.46 5.75 5.94
CA THR A 76 -11.01 5.92 4.59
C THR A 76 -10.01 5.53 3.49
N ALA A 77 -8.73 5.88 3.65
CA ALA A 77 -7.69 5.48 2.69
C ALA A 77 -7.49 3.96 2.65
N ARG A 78 -7.50 3.28 3.82
CA ARG A 78 -7.40 1.82 3.89
C ARG A 78 -8.62 1.12 3.28
N GLU A 79 -9.82 1.62 3.57
CA GLU A 79 -11.07 1.12 2.98
C GLU A 79 -11.00 1.20 1.45
N ALA A 80 -10.64 2.38 0.91
CA ALA A 80 -10.52 2.60 -0.53
C ALA A 80 -9.50 1.65 -1.20
N THR A 81 -8.33 1.43 -0.60
CA THR A 81 -7.31 0.53 -1.17
C THR A 81 -7.70 -0.95 -1.14
N THR A 82 -8.64 -1.36 -0.29
CA THR A 82 -8.96 -2.78 -0.11
C THR A 82 -9.67 -3.35 -1.32
N ASP A 83 -10.55 -2.57 -1.96
CA ASP A 83 -11.29 -3.02 -3.14
C ASP A 83 -10.42 -3.00 -4.40
N GLU A 84 -9.59 -1.97 -4.60
CA GLU A 84 -8.57 -1.96 -5.66
C GLU A 84 -7.62 -3.18 -5.57
N VAL A 85 -7.20 -3.55 -4.35
CA VAL A 85 -6.33 -4.73 -4.15
C VAL A 85 -7.07 -6.04 -4.47
N LYS A 86 -8.39 -6.13 -4.22
CA LYS A 86 -9.17 -7.32 -4.61
C LYS A 86 -9.31 -7.42 -6.13
N ASP A 87 -9.59 -6.31 -6.80
CA ASP A 87 -9.75 -6.25 -8.25
C ASP A 87 -8.44 -6.59 -8.96
N LEU A 88 -7.33 -5.96 -8.55
CA LEU A 88 -5.99 -6.29 -9.05
C LEU A 88 -5.62 -7.76 -8.84
N ARG A 89 -6.02 -8.36 -7.70
CA ARG A 89 -5.81 -9.79 -7.45
C ARG A 89 -6.66 -10.68 -8.36
N ARG A 90 -7.84 -10.23 -8.76
CA ARG A 90 -8.72 -10.93 -9.72
C ARG A 90 -8.12 -10.86 -11.11
N GLU A 91 -7.79 -9.66 -11.59
CA GLU A 91 -7.12 -9.45 -12.87
C GLU A 91 -5.82 -10.25 -12.98
N ALA A 92 -5.01 -10.28 -11.91
CA ALA A 92 -3.79 -11.08 -11.88
C ALA A 92 -4.03 -12.60 -11.95
N ARG A 93 -5.21 -13.10 -11.57
CA ARG A 93 -5.58 -14.51 -11.77
C ARG A 93 -6.03 -14.75 -13.21
N ASP A 94 -6.92 -13.90 -13.72
CA ASP A 94 -7.46 -14.02 -15.07
C ASP A 94 -6.32 -13.94 -16.12
N LEU A 95 -5.37 -13.00 -15.94
CA LEU A 95 -4.19 -12.89 -16.80
C LEU A 95 -3.29 -14.13 -16.72
N LYS A 96 -3.14 -14.76 -15.55
CA LYS A 96 -2.35 -15.98 -15.41
C LYS A 96 -2.99 -17.16 -16.13
N GLU A 97 -4.31 -17.24 -16.14
CA GLU A 97 -5.06 -18.27 -16.85
C GLU A 97 -4.88 -18.13 -18.36
N VAL A 98 -5.06 -16.93 -18.91
CA VAL A 98 -4.85 -16.65 -20.33
C VAL A 98 -3.41 -16.97 -20.76
N VAL A 99 -2.42 -16.58 -19.95
CA VAL A 99 -1.01 -16.89 -20.23
C VAL A 99 -0.76 -18.40 -20.23
N ALA A 100 -1.37 -19.14 -19.31
CA ALA A 100 -1.24 -20.60 -19.26
C ALA A 100 -1.85 -21.26 -20.52
N GLU A 101 -3.03 -20.82 -20.94
CA GLU A 101 -3.71 -21.31 -22.15
C GLU A 101 -2.87 -21.03 -23.41
N GLN A 102 -2.42 -19.78 -23.61
CA GLN A 102 -1.54 -19.41 -24.72
C GLN A 102 -0.23 -20.20 -24.72
N THR A 103 0.34 -20.47 -23.53
CA THR A 103 1.56 -21.28 -23.41
C THR A 103 1.33 -22.71 -23.87
N LEU A 104 0.16 -23.29 -23.58
CA LEU A 104 -0.21 -24.63 -24.05
C LEU A 104 -0.40 -24.65 -25.56
N GLU A 105 -1.10 -23.67 -26.12
CA GLU A 105 -1.29 -23.54 -27.58
C GLU A 105 0.04 -23.43 -28.33
N LEU A 106 0.94 -22.55 -27.87
CA LEU A 106 2.28 -22.40 -28.45
C LEU A 106 3.07 -23.71 -28.41
N ARG A 107 2.95 -24.48 -27.33
CA ARG A 107 3.61 -25.80 -27.22
C ARG A 107 3.03 -26.80 -28.20
N LEU A 108 1.70 -26.83 -28.36
CA LEU A 108 1.02 -27.71 -29.30
C LEU A 108 1.37 -27.37 -30.75
N LEU A 109 1.30 -26.10 -31.13
CA LEU A 109 1.68 -25.60 -32.45
C LEU A 109 3.15 -25.90 -32.78
N LYS A 110 4.06 -25.64 -31.83
CA LYS A 110 5.47 -25.96 -32.03
C LYS A 110 5.69 -27.47 -32.20
N LYS A 111 4.95 -28.31 -31.48
CA LYS A 111 5.03 -29.77 -31.62
C LYS A 111 4.46 -30.24 -32.97
N SER A 112 3.34 -29.67 -33.41
CA SER A 112 2.68 -30.01 -34.68
C SER A 112 3.44 -29.50 -35.91
N MET A 113 4.20 -28.40 -35.82
CA MET A 113 5.07 -27.92 -36.89
C MET A 113 6.35 -28.75 -37.06
N ILE A 114 6.86 -29.35 -35.98
CA ILE A 114 8.13 -30.12 -36.01
C ILE A 114 7.88 -31.62 -36.29
N ALA A 115 6.71 -32.16 -35.93
CA ALA A 115 6.32 -33.54 -36.21
C ALA A 115 6.30 -33.93 -37.71
N PRO A 116 5.72 -33.15 -38.65
CA PRO A 116 5.69 -33.51 -40.07
C PRO A 116 7.10 -33.56 -40.69
N SER A 117 8.02 -32.71 -40.23
CA SER A 117 9.41 -32.74 -40.68
C SER A 117 10.16 -34.01 -40.25
N ARG A 118 9.80 -34.61 -39.11
CA ARG A 118 10.40 -35.87 -38.65
C ARG A 118 9.81 -37.11 -39.35
N GLN A 119 8.55 -37.05 -39.77
CA GLN A 119 7.92 -38.17 -40.46
C GLN A 119 8.38 -38.27 -41.93
N ILE A 120 8.69 -37.14 -42.57
CA ILE A 120 9.32 -37.10 -43.90
C ILE A 120 10.76 -37.68 -43.85
N ALA A 121 11.52 -37.44 -42.77
CA ALA A 121 12.89 -37.93 -42.64
C ALA A 121 13.00 -39.45 -42.38
N LEU A 122 11.94 -40.11 -41.89
CA LEU A 122 11.91 -41.55 -41.60
C LEU A 122 11.37 -42.41 -42.77
N GLN A 123 10.86 -41.80 -43.84
CA GLN A 123 10.35 -42.50 -45.04
C GLN A 123 11.28 -42.42 -46.25
N SER A 124 12.52 -41.94 -46.09
CA SER A 124 13.51 -42.01 -47.15
C SER A 124 14.27 -43.34 -47.03
N PRO A 125 14.10 -44.31 -47.96
CA PRO A 125 14.81 -45.59 -47.88
C PRO A 125 16.29 -45.33 -48.16
N ALA A 126 17.12 -45.49 -47.14
CA ALA A 126 18.56 -45.55 -47.31
C ALA A 126 18.90 -46.83 -48.08
N GLY A 127 19.27 -46.71 -49.37
CA GLY A 127 20.09 -47.72 -50.03
C GLY A 127 19.51 -48.48 -51.24
N GLN A 128 18.72 -47.88 -52.13
CA GLN A 128 18.31 -48.57 -53.37
C GLN A 128 18.42 -47.71 -54.63
N TRP A 129 19.64 -47.31 -55.02
CA TRP A 129 19.99 -47.04 -56.43
C TRP A 129 21.49 -47.32 -56.65
N MET A 130 21.83 -48.60 -56.84
CA MET A 130 23.00 -49.01 -57.63
C MET A 130 22.48 -49.89 -58.77
N GLY A 131 22.73 -49.48 -60.02
CA GLY A 131 22.26 -50.16 -61.21
C GLY A 131 23.29 -51.13 -61.82
N THR A 132 22.93 -51.80 -62.91
CA THR A 132 23.83 -52.30 -63.96
C THR A 132 23.08 -52.67 -65.25
N THR A 133 23.46 -51.97 -66.32
CA THR A 133 23.72 -52.37 -67.72
C THR A 133 23.33 -53.78 -68.20
N THR A 134 22.68 -53.90 -69.37
CA THR A 134 23.23 -54.60 -70.57
C THR A 134 22.49 -54.20 -71.86
N ASN A 135 23.26 -53.91 -72.91
CA ASN A 135 22.88 -53.83 -74.32
C ASN A 135 22.18 -55.11 -74.81
N GLU A 136 21.16 -55.00 -75.67
CA GLU A 136 21.00 -55.85 -76.85
C GLU A 136 20.22 -55.11 -77.96
N VAL A 137 20.81 -55.13 -79.15
CA VAL A 137 20.26 -54.69 -80.44
C VAL A 137 19.43 -55.85 -81.01
N LEU A 138 18.22 -55.61 -81.54
CA LEU A 138 17.78 -56.29 -82.76
C LEU A 138 16.64 -55.57 -83.49
N CYS A 139 16.83 -55.48 -84.81
CA CYS A 139 15.92 -55.10 -85.88
C CYS A 139 14.48 -55.62 -85.73
N ILE A 140 13.50 -54.81 -86.16
CA ILE A 140 12.69 -55.01 -87.39
C ILE A 140 12.49 -53.62 -88.02
#